data_AF-A0A1I2MGL2-F1
#
_entry.id   AF-A0A1I2MGL2-F1
#
_cell.length_a   1.000
_cell.length_b   1.000
_cell.length_c   1.000
_cell.angle_alpha   90.00
_cell.angle_beta   90.00
_cell.angle_gamma   90.00
#
_symmetry.space_group_name_H-M   'P 1'
#
loop_
_entity.id
_entity.type
_entity.pdbx_description
1 polymer ?
#
loop_
_entity_poly.entity_id
_entity_poly.type
_entity_poly.pdbx_seq_one_letter_code
_entity_poly.pdbx_strand_id
1 'polypeptide(L)'
;MNAYLGVDLAWGLGTATRAPNETGLVAMDPDGAVTDAGWARGVDAVTDWIAGHLGERSLIAVDASLVVTNPTGIREAERQVGQRYGRWKVAANPTNLASAASAGARLLERLTALGVGYVSSTAAMRERTGPAVFECYPYTTLVGVEELGYDVERPRYKRLDLHVAPATARARRAEAFDELVRRLRETPLDPPLRLDTHPLTRALAEPSGIHGPTHKHREDLLDGALCAWTAAFWERHGDDRAQILGGDPCLPSDAVDEAGRQPVVVAPARPSQRPTRG
;
A
#
# COMPACT_ATOMS: atom_id res chain seq x y z
N MET A 1 -7.65 -14.07 -16.49
CA MET A 1 -6.48 -14.16 -15.57
C MET A 1 -6.78 -13.31 -14.35
N ASN A 2 -6.40 -13.77 -13.15
CA ASN A 2 -6.51 -12.94 -11.94
C ASN A 2 -5.43 -11.86 -12.00
N ALA A 3 -5.80 -10.61 -11.73
CA ALA A 3 -4.88 -9.49 -11.68
C ALA A 3 -4.73 -8.99 -10.24
N TYR A 4 -3.51 -8.62 -9.87
CA TYR A 4 -3.23 -7.87 -8.66
C TYR A 4 -3.04 -6.41 -9.02
N LEU A 5 -3.83 -5.53 -8.43
CA LEU A 5 -3.75 -4.10 -8.69
C LEU A 5 -3.21 -3.40 -7.44
N GLY A 6 -2.25 -2.51 -7.64
CA GLY A 6 -1.64 -1.72 -6.58
C GLY A 6 -1.83 -0.24 -6.82
N VAL A 7 -2.22 0.47 -5.76
CA VAL A 7 -2.57 1.90 -5.82
C VAL A 7 -1.87 2.63 -4.68
N ASP A 8 -0.80 3.38 -4.98
CA ASP A 8 -0.28 4.39 -4.05
C ASP A 8 -1.10 5.67 -4.20
N LEU A 9 -2.21 5.72 -3.48
CA LEU A 9 -3.24 6.74 -3.69
C LEU A 9 -2.77 8.10 -3.18
N ALA A 10 -2.96 9.16 -3.97
CA ALA A 10 -2.93 10.51 -3.43
C ALA A 10 -4.07 10.73 -2.43
N TRP A 11 -3.74 11.05 -1.17
CA TRP A 11 -4.74 11.07 -0.08
C TRP A 11 -5.78 12.21 -0.18
N GLY A 12 -5.45 13.32 -0.86
CA GLY A 12 -6.32 14.48 -0.98
C GLY A 12 -7.07 14.53 -2.31
N LEU A 13 -8.35 14.94 -2.27
CA LEU A 13 -9.20 15.11 -3.47
C LEU A 13 -8.79 16.29 -4.36
N GLY A 14 -7.85 17.13 -3.92
CA GLY A 14 -7.62 18.45 -4.49
C GLY A 14 -8.65 19.48 -4.00
N THR A 15 -8.64 20.65 -4.62
CA THR A 15 -9.61 21.73 -4.39
C THR A 15 -10.00 22.35 -5.75
N ALA A 16 -10.97 23.26 -5.77
CA ALA A 16 -11.33 24.00 -6.98
C ALA A 16 -10.14 24.73 -7.65
N THR A 17 -9.09 25.02 -6.90
CA THR A 17 -7.90 25.75 -7.36
C THR A 17 -6.62 24.91 -7.39
N ARG A 18 -6.69 23.63 -6.98
CA ARG A 18 -5.51 22.75 -6.88
C ARG A 18 -5.89 21.34 -7.31
N ALA A 19 -5.28 20.87 -8.39
CA ALA A 19 -5.43 19.49 -8.82
C ALA A 19 -4.97 18.52 -7.71
N PRO A 20 -5.58 17.32 -7.61
CA PRO A 20 -5.07 16.26 -6.74
C PRO A 20 -3.63 15.90 -7.11
N ASN A 21 -2.91 15.39 -6.11
CA ASN A 21 -1.60 14.81 -6.35
C ASN A 21 -1.70 13.58 -7.25
N GLU A 22 -0.55 13.15 -7.75
CA GLU A 22 -0.43 11.95 -8.55
C GLU A 22 -0.59 10.69 -7.69
N THR A 23 -1.18 9.66 -8.28
CA THR A 23 -1.34 8.31 -7.74
C THR A 23 -0.54 7.37 -8.63
N GLY A 24 0.31 6.53 -8.03
CA GLY A 24 0.99 5.46 -8.75
C GLY A 24 0.13 4.22 -8.89
N LEU A 25 0.16 3.60 -10.06
CA LEU A 25 -0.72 2.49 -10.44
C LEU A 25 0.10 1.36 -11.06
N VAL A 26 -0.12 0.13 -10.60
CA VAL A 26 0.55 -1.07 -11.11
C VAL A 26 -0.42 -2.23 -11.19
N ALA A 27 -0.45 -2.90 -12.34
CA ALA A 27 -1.13 -4.17 -12.54
C ALA A 27 -0.09 -5.29 -12.64
N MET A 28 -0.32 -6.39 -11.96
CA MET A 28 0.58 -7.55 -11.90
C MET A 28 -0.19 -8.84 -12.08
N ASP A 29 0.39 -9.81 -12.78
CA ASP A 29 -0.18 -11.15 -12.95
C ASP A 29 0.22 -12.10 -11.80
N PRO A 30 -0.33 -13.35 -11.77
CA PRO A 30 -0.01 -14.34 -10.75
C PRO A 30 1.46 -14.80 -10.72
N ASP A 31 2.17 -14.66 -11.83
CA ASP A 31 3.58 -15.03 -11.98
C ASP A 31 4.53 -13.86 -11.64
N GLY A 32 3.97 -12.76 -11.13
CA GLY A 32 4.72 -11.59 -10.68
C GLY A 32 5.14 -10.64 -11.79
N ALA A 33 4.68 -10.83 -13.02
CA ALA A 33 4.97 -9.90 -14.12
C ALA A 33 4.08 -8.65 -14.00
N VAL A 34 4.70 -7.48 -14.11
CA VAL A 34 4.00 -6.22 -14.25
C VAL A 34 3.42 -6.16 -15.66
N THR A 35 2.10 -6.12 -15.75
CA THR A 35 1.36 -6.16 -17.02
C THR A 35 0.97 -4.78 -17.52
N ASP A 36 0.72 -3.84 -16.61
CA ASP A 36 0.57 -2.42 -16.89
C ASP A 36 1.07 -1.60 -15.70
N ALA A 37 1.49 -0.37 -15.96
CA ALA A 37 1.80 0.58 -14.91
C ALA A 37 1.60 2.01 -15.40
N GLY A 38 1.40 2.94 -14.48
CA GLY A 38 1.28 4.34 -14.82
C GLY A 38 0.92 5.21 -13.63
N TRP A 39 0.31 6.34 -13.96
CA TRP A 39 -0.12 7.32 -12.98
C TRP A 39 -1.47 7.91 -13.37
N ALA A 40 -2.25 8.29 -12.37
CA ALA A 40 -3.49 9.04 -12.54
C ALA A 40 -3.58 10.16 -11.50
N ARG A 41 -4.48 11.12 -11.74
CA ARG A 41 -4.75 12.21 -10.80
C ARG A 41 -6.24 12.29 -10.52
N GLY A 42 -6.59 12.12 -9.25
CA GLY A 42 -7.97 12.15 -8.78
C GLY A 42 -8.66 10.80 -8.79
N VAL A 43 -9.67 10.66 -7.93
CA VAL A 43 -10.34 9.39 -7.64
C VAL A 43 -11.04 8.82 -8.88
N ASP A 44 -11.66 9.65 -9.71
CA ASP A 44 -12.37 9.17 -10.89
C ASP A 44 -11.40 8.57 -11.93
N ALA A 45 -10.28 9.24 -12.23
CA ALA A 45 -9.27 8.69 -13.13
C ALA A 45 -8.60 7.40 -12.61
N VAL A 46 -8.39 7.31 -11.29
CA VAL A 46 -7.91 6.07 -10.64
C VAL A 46 -8.95 4.96 -10.77
N THR A 47 -10.23 5.29 -10.59
CA THR A 47 -11.36 4.34 -10.73
C THR A 47 -11.43 3.81 -12.16
N ASP A 48 -11.34 4.68 -13.16
CA ASP A 48 -11.37 4.31 -14.58
C ASP A 48 -10.20 3.38 -14.95
N TRP A 49 -8.99 3.70 -14.45
CA TRP A 49 -7.83 2.84 -14.65
C TRP A 49 -8.05 1.46 -14.01
N ILE A 50 -8.55 1.39 -12.76
CA ILE A 50 -8.85 0.11 -12.11
C ILE A 50 -9.87 -0.68 -12.92
N ALA A 51 -10.97 -0.04 -13.34
CA ALA A 51 -12.04 -0.67 -14.12
C ALA A 51 -11.53 -1.31 -15.41
N GLY A 52 -10.59 -0.65 -16.10
CA GLY A 52 -9.94 -1.17 -17.31
C GLY A 52 -9.06 -2.40 -17.09
N HIS A 53 -8.67 -2.70 -15.85
CA HIS A 53 -7.76 -3.78 -15.48
C HIS A 53 -8.40 -4.88 -14.64
N LEU A 54 -9.70 -4.82 -14.35
CA LEU A 54 -10.39 -5.84 -13.58
C LEU A 54 -10.46 -7.17 -14.34
N GLY A 55 -9.80 -8.19 -13.81
CA GLY A 55 -10.13 -9.60 -14.01
C GLY A 55 -11.16 -10.12 -13.00
N GLU A 56 -11.70 -11.31 -13.25
CA GLU A 56 -12.81 -11.93 -12.51
C GLU A 56 -12.64 -11.96 -10.99
N ARG A 57 -11.45 -12.28 -10.49
CA ARG A 57 -11.14 -12.32 -9.05
C ARG A 57 -9.98 -11.38 -8.68
N SER A 58 -9.90 -10.22 -9.32
CA SER A 58 -8.82 -9.26 -9.03
C SER A 58 -8.76 -8.90 -7.56
N LEU A 59 -7.55 -8.66 -7.05
CA LEU A 59 -7.35 -8.20 -5.69
C LEU A 59 -6.57 -6.88 -5.71
N ILE A 60 -7.17 -5.84 -5.14
CA ILE A 60 -6.71 -4.45 -5.24
C ILE A 60 -6.20 -4.01 -3.87
N ALA A 61 -4.93 -3.68 -3.78
CA ALA A 61 -4.31 -3.11 -2.58
C ALA A 61 -4.18 -1.58 -2.74
N VAL A 62 -4.63 -0.83 -1.73
CA VAL A 62 -4.58 0.64 -1.74
C VAL A 62 -3.80 1.15 -0.54
N ASP A 63 -2.79 2.01 -0.75
CA ASP A 63 -2.11 2.77 0.31
C ASP A 63 -2.92 4.04 0.67
N ALA A 64 -4.07 3.83 1.28
CA ALA A 64 -4.88 4.87 1.89
C ALA A 64 -5.92 4.27 2.83
N SER A 65 -6.33 5.06 3.82
CA SER A 65 -7.47 4.74 4.69
C SER A 65 -8.75 4.60 3.87
N LEU A 66 -9.28 3.37 3.74
CA LEU A 66 -10.47 3.08 2.94
C LEU A 66 -11.76 3.19 3.76
N VAL A 67 -11.74 2.63 4.97
CA VAL A 67 -12.86 2.70 5.92
C VAL A 67 -12.41 3.52 7.13
N VAL A 68 -13.13 4.61 7.38
CA VAL A 68 -12.84 5.57 8.45
C VAL A 68 -14.15 5.90 9.15
N THR A 69 -14.27 5.53 10.42
CA THR A 69 -15.52 5.69 11.19
C THR A 69 -15.35 6.56 12.43
N ASN A 70 -14.11 6.76 12.89
CA ASN A 70 -13.80 7.57 14.04
C ASN A 70 -13.90 9.08 13.71
N PRO A 71 -14.59 9.89 14.54
CA PRO A 71 -14.73 11.32 14.29
C PRO A 71 -13.41 12.07 14.42
N THR A 72 -12.57 11.67 15.38
CA THR A 72 -11.26 12.26 15.68
C THR A 72 -10.26 11.18 16.11
N GLY A 73 -9.00 11.57 16.31
CA GLY A 73 -7.97 10.68 16.84
C GLY A 73 -7.39 9.72 15.80
N ILE A 74 -6.93 8.57 16.29
CA ILE A 74 -6.23 7.51 15.54
C ILE A 74 -7.11 6.26 15.47
N ARG A 75 -7.22 5.64 14.30
CA ARG A 75 -7.90 4.34 14.13
C ARG A 75 -7.14 3.25 14.86
N GLU A 76 -7.84 2.22 15.26
CA GLU A 76 -7.23 1.10 15.95
C GLU A 76 -6.29 0.30 15.04
N ALA A 77 -6.60 0.20 13.74
CA ALA A 77 -5.67 -0.35 12.76
C ALA A 77 -4.33 0.43 12.72
N GLU A 78 -4.38 1.76 12.72
CA GLU A 78 -3.19 2.64 12.73
C GLU A 78 -2.43 2.56 14.05
N ARG A 79 -3.14 2.45 15.18
CA ARG A 79 -2.53 2.21 16.50
C ARG A 79 -1.76 0.89 16.53
N GLN A 80 -2.36 -0.16 16.01
CA GLN A 80 -1.74 -1.49 15.94
C GLN A 80 -0.54 -1.50 14.99
N VAL A 81 -0.53 -0.70 13.91
CA VAL A 81 0.68 -0.46 13.12
C VAL A 81 1.80 0.08 14.02
N GLY A 82 1.54 1.13 14.81
CA GLY A 82 2.53 1.72 15.71
C GLY A 82 3.04 0.76 16.78
N GLN A 83 2.13 -0.04 17.38
CA GLN A 83 2.48 -1.03 18.40
C GLN A 83 3.35 -2.16 17.85
N ARG A 84 3.03 -2.67 16.66
CA ARG A 84 3.63 -3.89 16.10
C ARG A 84 4.84 -3.63 15.20
N TYR A 85 4.90 -2.47 14.56
CA TYR A 85 5.94 -2.12 13.60
C TYR A 85 6.80 -0.90 14.01
N GLY A 86 6.46 -0.24 15.12
CA GLY A 86 7.16 0.96 15.61
C GLY A 86 8.65 0.75 15.90
N ARG A 87 9.07 -0.46 16.27
CA ARG A 87 10.48 -0.84 16.42
C ARG A 87 11.30 -0.54 15.16
N TRP A 88 10.70 -0.73 13.97
CA TRP A 88 11.32 -0.49 12.66
C TRP A 88 11.05 0.92 12.12
N LYS A 89 10.64 1.86 12.99
CA LYS A 89 10.30 3.25 12.64
C LYS A 89 9.10 3.38 11.69
N VAL A 90 8.21 2.39 11.70
CA VAL A 90 6.95 2.40 10.92
C VAL A 90 5.80 2.82 11.82
N ALA A 91 5.08 3.85 11.41
CA ALA A 91 3.83 4.30 12.00
C ALA A 91 2.95 4.89 10.88
N ALA A 92 1.63 4.66 10.94
CA ALA A 92 0.69 5.26 10.01
C ALA A 92 0.35 6.69 10.44
N ASN A 93 0.10 7.60 9.48
CA ASN A 93 -0.45 8.91 9.83
C ASN A 93 -1.92 8.72 10.23
N PRO A 94 -2.40 9.30 11.34
CA PRO A 94 -3.80 9.15 11.73
C PRO A 94 -4.77 9.67 10.68
N THR A 95 -5.81 8.90 10.38
CA THR A 95 -6.95 9.36 9.58
C THR A 95 -8.23 9.26 10.40
N ASN A 96 -9.09 10.26 10.27
CA ASN A 96 -10.40 10.35 10.91
C ASN A 96 -11.36 11.14 10.02
N LEU A 97 -12.65 11.20 10.38
CA LEU A 97 -13.66 11.88 9.57
C LEU A 97 -13.42 13.39 9.41
N ALA A 98 -12.66 14.03 10.31
CA ALA A 98 -12.25 15.42 10.19
C ALA A 98 -10.99 15.64 9.30
N SER A 99 -10.37 14.56 8.80
CA SER A 99 -9.16 14.64 8.01
C SER A 99 -9.45 15.04 6.56
N ALA A 100 -8.59 15.89 5.98
CA ALA A 100 -8.63 16.20 4.55
C ALA A 100 -8.24 15.01 3.64
N ALA A 101 -7.71 13.95 4.23
CA ALA A 101 -7.29 12.70 3.57
C ALA A 101 -8.49 11.77 3.28
N SER A 102 -9.43 12.23 2.44
CA SER A 102 -10.70 11.52 2.17
C SER A 102 -10.72 10.74 0.85
N ALA A 103 -9.63 10.76 0.07
CA ALA A 103 -9.59 10.10 -1.24
C ALA A 103 -9.78 8.58 -1.16
N GLY A 104 -9.27 7.91 -0.12
CA GLY A 104 -9.43 6.47 0.08
C GLY A 104 -10.89 6.07 0.26
N ALA A 105 -11.62 6.74 1.14
CA ALA A 105 -13.06 6.52 1.32
C ALA A 105 -13.87 6.79 0.04
N ARG A 106 -13.53 7.86 -0.70
CA ARG A 106 -14.20 8.15 -2.00
C ARG A 106 -13.90 7.10 -3.07
N LEU A 107 -12.66 6.60 -3.12
CA LEU A 107 -12.30 5.51 -4.02
C LEU A 107 -13.08 4.24 -3.68
N LEU A 108 -13.19 3.88 -2.39
CA LEU A 108 -13.97 2.72 -1.97
C LEU A 108 -15.44 2.82 -2.39
N GLU A 109 -16.07 3.99 -2.29
CA GLU A 109 -17.43 4.20 -2.78
C GLU A 109 -17.55 3.98 -4.29
N ARG A 110 -16.63 4.52 -5.07
CA ARG A 110 -16.60 4.34 -6.54
C ARG A 110 -16.42 2.87 -6.92
N LEU A 111 -15.48 2.18 -6.28
CA LEU A 111 -15.24 0.75 -6.51
C LEU A 111 -16.45 -0.10 -6.09
N THR A 112 -17.09 0.23 -4.97
CA THR A 112 -18.33 -0.44 -4.52
C THR A 112 -19.44 -0.29 -5.56
N ALA A 113 -19.59 0.90 -6.17
CA ALA A 113 -20.56 1.13 -7.23
C ALA A 113 -20.26 0.34 -8.52
N LEU A 114 -19.01 -0.07 -8.73
CA LEU A 114 -18.58 -0.99 -9.80
C LEU A 114 -18.74 -2.47 -9.45
N GLY A 115 -19.27 -2.80 -8.26
CA GLY A 115 -19.40 -4.18 -7.79
C GLY A 115 -18.12 -4.80 -7.25
N VAL A 116 -17.08 -3.98 -6.98
CA VAL A 116 -15.87 -4.45 -6.29
C VAL A 116 -16.15 -4.57 -4.80
N GLY A 117 -15.96 -5.77 -4.25
CA GLY A 117 -16.16 -6.05 -2.83
C GLY A 117 -15.05 -5.46 -1.95
N TYR A 118 -15.35 -5.17 -0.69
CA TYR A 118 -14.32 -4.86 0.31
C TYR A 118 -14.03 -6.11 1.14
N VAL A 119 -12.75 -6.43 1.33
CA VAL A 119 -12.34 -7.57 2.16
C VAL A 119 -11.48 -7.12 3.35
N SER A 120 -11.87 -7.54 4.55
CA SER A 120 -11.20 -7.20 5.81
C SER A 120 -10.72 -8.43 6.59
N SER A 121 -10.75 -9.61 6.00
CA SER A 121 -10.24 -10.85 6.62
C SER A 121 -9.69 -11.81 5.57
N THR A 122 -8.77 -12.69 5.98
CA THR A 122 -8.20 -13.71 5.08
C THR A 122 -9.27 -14.69 4.60
N ALA A 123 -10.27 -15.00 5.43
CA ALA A 123 -11.41 -15.82 5.01
C ALA A 123 -12.21 -15.14 3.88
N ALA A 124 -12.62 -13.88 4.07
CA ALA A 124 -13.35 -13.13 3.05
C ALA A 124 -12.55 -12.96 1.75
N MET A 125 -11.24 -12.72 1.86
CA MET A 125 -10.35 -12.67 0.69
C MET A 125 -10.34 -14.00 -0.09
N ARG A 126 -10.26 -15.15 0.60
CA ARG A 126 -10.25 -16.48 -0.04
C ARG A 126 -11.60 -16.83 -0.67
N GLU A 127 -12.69 -16.50 0.01
CA GLU A 127 -14.06 -16.83 -0.38
C GLU A 127 -14.63 -15.91 -1.48
N ARG A 128 -13.94 -14.79 -1.79
CA ARG A 128 -14.41 -13.82 -2.80
C ARG A 128 -14.73 -14.50 -4.14
N THR A 129 -15.89 -14.17 -4.69
CA THR A 129 -16.35 -14.64 -6.01
C THR A 129 -16.15 -13.63 -7.13
N GLY A 130 -15.78 -12.39 -6.77
CA GLY A 130 -15.54 -11.28 -7.69
C GLY A 130 -14.27 -10.49 -7.33
N PRO A 131 -14.04 -9.34 -7.99
CA PRO A 131 -12.94 -8.45 -7.64
C PRO A 131 -13.15 -7.88 -6.23
N ALA A 132 -12.05 -7.70 -5.50
CA ALA A 132 -12.07 -7.15 -4.16
C ALA A 132 -10.96 -6.12 -3.93
N VAL A 133 -11.21 -5.19 -3.01
CA VAL A 133 -10.26 -4.16 -2.57
C VAL A 133 -10.00 -4.26 -1.07
N PHE A 134 -8.78 -3.94 -0.66
CA PHE A 134 -8.38 -3.84 0.73
C PHE A 134 -7.35 -2.71 0.94
N GLU A 135 -7.26 -2.28 2.20
CA GLU A 135 -6.31 -1.26 2.64
C GLU A 135 -4.98 -1.93 3.04
N CYS A 136 -3.87 -1.39 2.51
CA CYS A 136 -2.53 -1.84 2.82
C CYS A 136 -1.64 -0.66 3.24
N TYR A 137 -0.44 -0.95 3.73
CA TYR A 137 0.55 0.09 4.02
C TYR A 137 1.93 -0.39 3.58
N PRO A 138 2.51 0.08 2.45
CA PRO A 138 3.77 -0.42 1.89
C PRO A 138 4.92 -0.50 2.89
N TYR A 139 4.97 0.38 3.89
CA TYR A 139 5.99 0.29 4.92
C TYR A 139 5.89 -0.96 5.80
N THR A 140 4.69 -1.45 6.11
CA THR A 140 4.55 -2.73 6.84
C THR A 140 4.98 -3.89 5.97
N THR A 141 4.76 -3.83 4.65
CA THR A 141 5.30 -4.82 3.69
C THR A 141 6.82 -4.87 3.74
N LEU A 142 7.48 -3.71 3.65
CA LEU A 142 8.95 -3.64 3.58
C LEU A 142 9.63 -4.21 4.83
N VAL A 143 9.11 -3.95 6.01
CA VAL A 143 9.69 -4.46 7.26
C VAL A 143 9.08 -5.79 7.69
N GLY A 144 7.94 -6.18 7.13
CA GLY A 144 7.19 -7.39 7.46
C GLY A 144 7.64 -8.63 6.70
N VAL A 145 8.28 -8.43 5.54
CA VAL A 145 8.90 -9.49 4.76
C VAL A 145 10.36 -9.62 5.18
N GLU A 146 10.75 -10.81 5.62
CA GLU A 146 12.08 -11.08 6.18
C GLU A 146 13.17 -10.98 5.12
N GLU A 147 12.86 -11.46 3.92
CA GLU A 147 13.73 -11.56 2.76
C GLU A 147 14.20 -10.18 2.25
N LEU A 148 13.48 -9.10 2.57
CA LEU A 148 13.89 -7.72 2.25
C LEU A 148 14.98 -7.19 3.20
N GLY A 149 15.22 -7.85 4.33
CA GLY A 149 16.37 -7.59 5.21
C GLY A 149 16.34 -6.26 5.97
N TYR A 150 15.17 -5.67 6.17
CA TYR A 150 15.00 -4.44 6.98
C TYR A 150 14.84 -4.76 8.47
N ASP A 151 15.86 -5.39 9.07
CA ASP A 151 15.80 -5.90 10.44
C ASP A 151 15.87 -4.81 11.52
N VAL A 152 16.41 -3.64 11.16
CA VAL A 152 16.66 -2.52 12.08
C VAL A 152 15.60 -1.43 11.91
N GLU A 153 15.47 -0.88 10.70
CA GLU A 153 14.48 0.14 10.37
C GLU A 153 14.06 0.05 8.90
N ARG A 154 12.89 0.61 8.60
CA ARG A 154 12.39 0.79 7.23
C ARG A 154 13.38 1.57 6.36
N PRO A 155 13.39 1.38 5.03
CA PRO A 155 14.17 2.24 4.15
C PRO A 155 13.69 3.69 4.21
N ARG A 156 14.65 4.62 4.11
CA ARG A 156 14.40 6.07 4.07
C ARG A 156 14.32 6.59 2.63
N TYR A 157 13.62 5.85 1.78
CA TYR A 157 13.41 6.19 0.36
C TYR A 157 12.37 7.31 0.14
N LYS A 158 11.56 7.59 1.17
CA LYS A 158 10.60 8.70 1.20
C LYS A 158 10.78 9.63 2.38
N ARG A 159 10.34 10.89 2.18
CA ARG A 159 10.55 12.07 3.03
C ARG A 159 12.04 12.41 3.24
N LEU A 160 12.35 13.69 3.49
CA LEU A 160 13.72 14.14 3.75
C LEU A 160 14.01 14.09 5.25
N ASP A 161 15.24 13.74 5.60
CA ASP A 161 15.77 13.96 6.95
C ASP A 161 16.06 15.45 7.15
N LEU A 162 15.30 16.08 8.04
CA LEU A 162 15.39 17.51 8.31
C LEU A 162 16.52 17.89 9.28
N HIS A 163 17.21 16.91 9.85
CA HIS A 163 18.33 17.14 10.78
C HIS A 163 19.69 17.24 10.07
N VAL A 164 19.74 17.05 8.75
CA VAL A 164 20.95 17.18 7.95
C VAL A 164 20.76 18.18 6.80
N ALA A 165 21.87 18.61 6.19
CA ALA A 165 21.82 19.55 5.08
C ALA A 165 20.92 19.03 3.93
N PRO A 166 20.08 19.88 3.31
CA PRO A 166 19.11 19.43 2.30
C PRO A 166 19.71 18.66 1.11
N ALA A 167 20.92 19.01 0.68
CA ALA A 167 21.62 18.28 -0.38
C ALA A 167 21.96 16.84 0.05
N THR A 168 22.50 16.68 1.26
CA THR A 168 22.79 15.37 1.87
C THR A 168 21.52 14.56 2.09
N ALA A 169 20.44 15.19 2.57
CA ALA A 169 19.16 14.51 2.76
C ALA A 169 18.60 13.94 1.43
N ARG A 170 18.70 14.71 0.33
CA ARG A 170 18.26 14.25 -0.99
C ARG A 170 19.12 13.12 -1.54
N ALA A 171 20.45 13.21 -1.39
CA ALA A 171 21.36 12.16 -1.80
C ALA A 171 21.09 10.83 -1.06
N ARG A 172 20.98 10.88 0.27
CA ARG A 172 20.65 9.70 1.09
C ARG A 172 19.30 9.08 0.73
N ARG A 173 18.31 9.90 0.40
CA ARG A 173 16.99 9.43 -0.03
C ARG A 173 17.06 8.74 -1.40
N ALA A 174 17.82 9.29 -2.33
CA ALA A 174 18.04 8.68 -3.65
C ALA A 174 18.77 7.33 -3.50
N GLU A 175 19.84 7.28 -2.70
CA GLU A 175 20.55 6.04 -2.38
C GLU A 175 19.62 4.98 -1.74
N ALA A 176 18.78 5.39 -0.79
CA ALA A 176 17.83 4.48 -0.15
C ALA A 176 16.73 3.98 -1.12
N PHE A 177 16.33 4.80 -2.09
CA PHE A 177 15.39 4.40 -3.14
C PHE A 177 16.04 3.39 -4.09
N ASP A 178 17.23 3.69 -4.59
CA ASP A 178 17.95 2.83 -5.54
C ASP A 178 18.30 1.47 -4.89
N GLU A 179 18.70 1.48 -3.62
CA GLU A 179 18.92 0.26 -2.84
C GLU A 179 17.63 -0.56 -2.66
N LEU A 180 16.49 0.09 -2.42
CA LEU A 180 15.21 -0.60 -2.34
C LEU A 180 14.84 -1.24 -3.68
N VAL A 181 14.98 -0.51 -4.80
CA VAL A 181 14.73 -1.07 -6.14
C VAL A 181 15.64 -2.25 -6.42
N ARG A 182 16.94 -2.14 -6.10
CA ARG A 182 17.90 -3.24 -6.26
C ARG A 182 17.48 -4.48 -5.45
N ARG A 183 17.12 -4.31 -4.17
CA ARG A 183 16.64 -5.42 -3.32
C ARG A 183 15.40 -6.09 -3.90
N LEU A 184 14.42 -5.32 -4.34
CA LEU A 184 13.20 -5.88 -4.92
C LEU A 184 13.44 -6.70 -6.19
N ARG A 185 14.55 -6.47 -6.91
CA ARG A 185 14.95 -7.23 -8.10
C ARG A 185 15.77 -8.47 -7.77
N GLU A 186 16.66 -8.36 -6.80
CA GLU A 186 17.67 -9.39 -6.52
C GLU A 186 17.23 -10.35 -5.41
N THR A 187 16.33 -9.93 -4.52
CA THR A 187 15.75 -10.80 -3.50
C THR A 187 14.82 -11.82 -4.17
N PRO A 188 14.97 -13.13 -3.91
CA PRO A 188 14.05 -14.16 -4.39
C PRO A 188 12.74 -14.10 -3.58
N LEU A 189 11.88 -13.15 -3.94
CA LEU A 189 10.58 -12.94 -3.30
C LEU A 189 9.59 -14.05 -3.66
N ASP A 190 8.69 -14.34 -2.71
CA ASP A 190 7.58 -15.27 -2.91
C ASP A 190 6.23 -14.62 -2.55
N PRO A 191 5.30 -14.37 -3.49
CA PRO A 191 5.45 -14.61 -4.93
C PRO A 191 6.55 -13.73 -5.56
N PRO A 192 7.04 -14.06 -6.76
CA PRO A 192 8.03 -13.22 -7.44
C PRO A 192 7.49 -11.82 -7.74
N LEU A 193 8.41 -10.84 -7.84
CA LEU A 193 8.12 -9.49 -8.33
C LEU A 193 9.08 -9.17 -9.48
N ARG A 194 8.56 -9.07 -10.70
CA ARG A 194 9.38 -8.94 -11.92
C ARG A 194 9.25 -7.54 -12.51
N LEU A 195 9.86 -6.55 -11.85
CA LEU A 195 9.80 -5.14 -12.28
C LEU A 195 10.32 -4.89 -13.72
N ASP A 196 11.13 -5.77 -14.31
CA ASP A 196 11.65 -5.62 -15.68
C ASP A 196 10.66 -5.92 -16.80
N THR A 197 9.51 -6.49 -16.46
CA THR A 197 8.50 -6.92 -17.45
C THR A 197 7.70 -5.77 -18.04
N HIS A 198 7.68 -4.60 -17.40
CA HIS A 198 7.05 -3.39 -17.91
C HIS A 198 8.06 -2.23 -18.05
N PRO A 199 8.04 -1.43 -19.14
CA PRO A 199 9.03 -0.36 -19.36
C PRO A 199 9.14 0.67 -18.25
N LEU A 200 8.02 1.07 -17.63
CA LEU A 200 8.03 2.11 -16.59
C LEU A 200 8.67 1.61 -15.28
N THR A 201 8.32 0.40 -14.84
CA THR A 201 8.93 -0.20 -13.64
C THR A 201 10.38 -0.63 -13.90
N ARG A 202 10.73 -1.03 -15.13
CA ARG A 202 12.11 -1.26 -15.56
C ARG A 202 12.96 0.00 -15.41
N ALA A 203 12.43 1.15 -15.80
CA ALA A 203 13.13 2.44 -15.69
C ALA A 203 13.44 2.88 -14.24
N LEU A 204 12.84 2.23 -13.22
CA LEU A 204 13.21 2.45 -11.82
C LEU A 204 14.65 1.99 -11.52
N ALA A 205 15.24 1.13 -12.35
CA ALA A 205 16.63 0.70 -12.22
C ALA A 205 17.64 1.82 -12.57
N GLU A 206 17.21 2.84 -13.33
CA GLU A 206 18.04 4.01 -13.59
C GLU A 206 18.32 4.75 -12.28
N PRO A 207 19.56 5.18 -11.99
CA PRO A 207 19.89 5.86 -10.74
C PRO A 207 18.98 7.06 -10.48
N SER A 208 18.52 7.18 -9.24
CA SER A 208 17.67 8.29 -8.85
C SER A 208 18.45 9.61 -8.86
N GLY A 209 17.95 10.60 -9.59
CA GLY A 209 18.50 11.94 -9.57
C GLY A 209 18.29 12.64 -8.21
N ILE A 210 19.10 13.67 -7.93
CA ILE A 210 19.11 14.39 -6.63
C ILE A 210 17.90 15.33 -6.45
N HIS A 211 17.04 15.51 -7.45
CA HIS A 211 16.10 16.65 -7.49
C HIS A 211 14.62 16.27 -7.57
N GLY A 212 13.79 17.07 -6.89
CA GLY A 212 12.47 17.51 -7.37
C GLY A 212 11.28 16.53 -7.36
N PRO A 213 10.17 16.93 -8.04
CA PRO A 213 8.95 16.15 -8.23
C PRO A 213 9.17 14.79 -8.91
N THR A 214 10.25 14.65 -9.66
CA THR A 214 10.68 13.40 -10.31
C THR A 214 10.97 12.27 -9.33
N HIS A 215 11.45 12.59 -8.11
CA HIS A 215 11.60 11.57 -7.06
C HIS A 215 10.25 11.06 -6.59
N LYS A 216 9.30 11.97 -6.35
CA LYS A 216 7.95 11.58 -5.91
C LYS A 216 7.23 10.75 -6.98
N HIS A 217 7.34 11.14 -8.24
CA HIS A 217 6.79 10.37 -9.37
C HIS A 217 7.27 8.90 -9.38
N ARG A 218 8.58 8.68 -9.13
CA ARG A 218 9.19 7.35 -9.02
C ARG A 218 8.79 6.61 -7.73
N GLU A 219 8.71 7.34 -6.62
CA GLU A 219 8.20 6.85 -5.32
C GLU A 219 6.78 6.31 -5.47
N ASP A 220 5.88 7.08 -6.08
CA ASP A 220 4.48 6.71 -6.24
C ASP A 220 4.34 5.43 -7.10
N LEU A 221 5.13 5.30 -8.18
CA LEU A 221 5.14 4.08 -8.99
C LEU A 221 5.66 2.85 -8.22
N LEU A 222 6.73 3.03 -7.44
CA LEU A 222 7.32 1.96 -6.65
C LEU A 222 6.36 1.51 -5.53
N ASP A 223 5.72 2.44 -4.84
CA ASP A 223 4.73 2.14 -3.80
C ASP A 223 3.48 1.49 -4.41
N GLY A 224 3.07 1.86 -5.63
CA GLY A 224 2.07 1.15 -6.42
C GLY A 224 2.46 -0.31 -6.71
N ALA A 225 3.71 -0.57 -7.11
CA ALA A 225 4.21 -1.93 -7.30
C ALA A 225 4.24 -2.74 -6.01
N LEU A 226 4.66 -2.12 -4.89
CA LEU A 226 4.62 -2.74 -3.58
C LEU A 226 3.19 -3.08 -3.15
N CYS A 227 2.21 -2.20 -3.39
CA CYS A 227 0.80 -2.49 -3.14
C CYS A 227 0.33 -3.72 -3.92
N ALA A 228 0.57 -3.75 -5.24
CA ALA A 228 0.18 -4.88 -6.09
C ALA A 228 0.82 -6.19 -5.59
N TRP A 229 2.09 -6.13 -5.19
CA TRP A 229 2.79 -7.27 -4.62
C TRP A 229 2.26 -7.67 -3.24
N THR A 230 1.85 -6.72 -2.39
CA THR A 230 1.17 -7.02 -1.11
C THR A 230 -0.13 -7.79 -1.33
N ALA A 231 -0.90 -7.47 -2.37
CA ALA A 231 -2.10 -8.24 -2.73
C ALA A 231 -1.75 -9.70 -3.06
N ALA A 232 -0.76 -9.91 -3.93
CA ALA A 232 -0.30 -11.24 -4.30
C ALA A 232 0.28 -12.03 -3.11
N PHE A 233 1.04 -11.35 -2.25
CA PHE A 233 1.63 -11.91 -1.05
C PHE A 233 0.55 -12.35 -0.04
N TRP A 234 -0.46 -11.51 0.19
CA TRP A 234 -1.56 -11.86 1.09
C TRP A 234 -2.43 -12.99 0.54
N GLU A 235 -2.75 -12.98 -0.76
CA GLU A 235 -3.48 -14.08 -1.39
C GLU A 235 -2.72 -15.41 -1.26
N ARG A 236 -1.41 -15.39 -1.51
CA ARG A 236 -0.57 -16.59 -1.46
C ARG A 236 -0.40 -17.15 -0.05
N HIS A 237 -0.11 -16.29 0.93
CA HIS A 237 0.33 -16.73 2.25
C HIS A 237 -0.72 -16.60 3.34
N GLY A 238 -1.78 -15.81 3.13
CA GLY A 238 -2.80 -15.55 4.15
C GLY A 238 -2.21 -15.16 5.51
N ASP A 239 -2.82 -15.67 6.58
CA ASP A 239 -2.44 -15.35 7.96
C ASP A 239 -1.10 -15.96 8.41
N ASP A 240 -0.49 -16.84 7.62
CA ASP A 240 0.81 -17.43 7.95
C ASP A 240 1.92 -16.37 7.84
N ARG A 241 1.81 -15.47 6.87
CA ARG A 241 2.79 -14.39 6.65
C ARG A 241 2.20 -12.98 6.63
N ALA A 242 0.89 -12.82 6.70
CA ALA A 242 0.23 -11.53 6.90
C ALA A 242 -0.57 -11.50 8.21
N GLN A 243 -0.98 -10.30 8.61
CA GLN A 243 -1.90 -10.07 9.71
C GLN A 243 -2.87 -8.93 9.36
N ILE A 244 -4.06 -8.98 9.95
CA ILE A 244 -5.10 -7.98 9.78
C ILE A 244 -5.12 -7.09 11.02
N LEU A 245 -4.62 -5.86 10.89
CA LEU A 245 -4.57 -4.89 11.97
C LEU A 245 -5.94 -4.21 12.11
N GLY A 246 -6.47 -4.16 13.33
CA GLY A 246 -7.85 -3.72 13.61
C GLY A 246 -8.92 -4.79 13.39
N GLY A 247 -8.54 -5.98 12.90
CA GLY A 247 -9.45 -7.08 12.57
C GLY A 247 -9.60 -8.17 13.64
N ASP A 248 -8.77 -8.15 14.70
CA ASP A 248 -8.77 -9.17 15.75
C ASP A 248 -9.94 -8.96 16.74
N PRO A 249 -10.88 -9.90 16.87
CA PRO A 249 -12.03 -9.76 17.77
C PRO A 249 -11.66 -9.77 19.25
N CYS A 250 -10.44 -10.21 19.61
CA CYS A 250 -9.94 -10.19 20.98
C CYS A 250 -9.25 -8.87 21.36
N LEU A 251 -9.10 -7.95 20.43
CA LEU A 251 -8.49 -6.64 20.65
C LEU A 251 -9.52 -5.53 20.45
N PRO A 252 -9.23 -4.30 20.93
CA PRO A 252 -9.99 -3.14 20.52
C PRO A 252 -10.08 -3.07 18.99
N SER A 253 -11.23 -2.60 18.50
CA SER A 253 -11.50 -2.35 17.08
C SER A 253 -12.38 -1.11 16.95
N ASP A 254 -12.28 -0.45 15.79
CA ASP A 254 -13.19 0.64 15.44
C ASP A 254 -14.57 0.09 15.07
N ALA A 255 -15.60 0.93 15.19
CA ALA A 255 -16.93 0.59 14.71
C ALA A 255 -16.89 0.32 13.20
N VAL A 256 -17.69 -0.66 12.75
CA VAL A 256 -17.97 -0.88 11.33
C VAL A 256 -18.71 0.32 10.73
N ASP A 257 -18.57 0.52 9.42
CA ASP A 257 -19.33 1.55 8.72
C ASP A 257 -20.79 1.14 8.45
N GLU A 258 -21.56 2.02 7.80
CA GLU A 258 -22.97 1.79 7.49
C GLU A 258 -23.21 0.57 6.58
N ALA A 259 -22.21 0.14 5.82
CA ALA A 259 -22.24 -1.05 4.98
C ALA A 259 -21.71 -2.31 5.69
N GLY A 260 -21.41 -2.21 7.00
CA GLY A 260 -20.87 -3.31 7.79
C GLY A 260 -19.38 -3.59 7.55
N ARG A 261 -18.66 -2.68 6.89
CA ARG A 261 -17.23 -2.84 6.57
C ARG A 261 -16.39 -2.45 7.79
N GLN A 262 -15.42 -3.28 8.13
CA GLN A 262 -14.53 -3.07 9.27
C GLN A 262 -13.28 -2.25 8.87
N PRO A 263 -12.90 -1.20 9.64
CA PRO A 263 -11.64 -0.49 9.42
C PRO A 263 -10.43 -1.38 9.75
N VAL A 264 -9.72 -1.86 8.72
CA VAL A 264 -8.52 -2.68 8.90
C VAL A 264 -7.38 -2.28 7.96
N VAL A 265 -6.16 -2.66 8.34
CA VAL A 265 -4.97 -2.62 7.47
C VAL A 265 -4.41 -4.03 7.34
N VAL A 266 -4.26 -4.52 6.12
CA VAL A 266 -3.56 -5.78 5.86
C VAL A 266 -2.05 -5.51 5.81
N ALA A 267 -1.29 -6.29 6.58
CA ALA A 267 0.13 -6.06 6.74
C ALA A 267 0.91 -7.39 6.73
N PRO A 268 1.89 -7.57 5.82
CA PRO A 268 2.88 -8.63 5.95
C PRO A 268 3.59 -8.57 7.30
N ALA A 269 3.87 -9.73 7.88
CA ALA A 269 4.24 -9.85 9.28
C ALA A 269 5.21 -10.99 9.56
N ARG A 270 6.30 -10.64 10.23
CA ARG A 270 7.23 -11.56 10.88
C ARG A 270 6.63 -12.09 12.18
N PRO A 271 7.08 -13.25 12.70
CA PRO A 271 6.67 -13.72 14.03
C PRO A 271 6.86 -12.66 15.13
N SER A 272 7.96 -11.90 15.09
CA SER A 272 8.25 -10.85 16.09
C SER A 272 7.35 -9.61 16.02
N GLN A 273 6.53 -9.47 14.98
CA GLN A 273 5.58 -8.36 14.78
C GLN A 273 4.15 -8.77 15.11
N ARG A 274 3.92 -10.03 15.44
CA ARG A 274 2.61 -10.53 15.85
C ARG A 274 2.47 -10.35 17.36
N PRO A 275 1.25 -10.15 17.88
CA PRO A 275 1.02 -10.20 19.31
C PRO A 275 1.50 -11.55 19.85
N THR A 276 2.15 -11.55 21.01
CA THR A 276 2.41 -12.79 21.76
C THR A 276 1.07 -13.43 22.05
N ARG A 277 0.80 -14.58 21.45
CA ARG A 277 -0.33 -15.42 21.85
C ARG A 277 -0.08 -15.81 23.31
N GLY A 278 -0.88 -15.25 24.21
CA GLY A 278 -0.90 -15.65 25.62
C GLY A 278 -1.41 -17.07 25.79
#